data_AF-A0A4V0NGK7-F1
#
_entry.id   AF-A0A4V0NGK7-F1
#
_cell.length_a   1.000
_cell.length_b   1.000
_cell.length_c   1.000
_cell.angle_alpha   90.00
_cell.angle_beta   90.00
_cell.angle_gamma   90.00
#
_symmetry.space_group_name_H-M   'P 1'
#
loop_
_entity.id
_entity.type
_entity.pdbx_description
1 polymer ?
#
loop_
_entity_poly.entity_id
_entity_poly.type
_entity_poly.pdbx_seq_one_letter_code
_entity_poly.pdbx_strand_id
1 'polypeptide(L)'
;MFMHFTIHGIKAHRVQDHPFDPLNTSVELYQTWHLSNIDPLVPIADKPASSFTRLGFSTRGGPDDGVSFREKEARTVVDPQIIFGLPDDVFVSGKKTRFVIDYHHWESDGSTAKVRAAFSNGTLAFLLKVWKESHGDQAASRARLEGWLKDNWQQVLKGAIAAAGMASSPWVAVGTSILPVVELLVDVARNNSDDYIDMHRFVVELSGEGAPGQMKWRVIPPSGATPDWVAGQGKQELVVRAEDGGGDNLFDVRYVFRMID
;
A
#
# COMPACT_ATOMS: atom_id res chain seq x y z
N MET A 1 17.24 7.87 9.72
CA MET A 1 16.87 7.83 8.30
C MET A 1 15.52 7.16 8.11
N PHE A 2 14.63 7.87 7.45
CA PHE A 2 13.27 7.47 7.14
C PHE A 2 13.02 7.56 5.64
N MET A 3 12.22 6.63 5.13
CA MET A 3 11.63 6.76 3.80
C MET A 3 10.23 7.35 3.96
N HIS A 4 9.98 8.43 3.23
CA HIS A 4 8.68 9.04 3.07
C HIS A 4 8.15 8.81 1.65
N PHE A 5 7.02 8.15 1.55
CA PHE A 5 6.28 7.98 0.32
C PHE A 5 4.98 8.77 0.35
N THR A 6 4.59 9.35 -0.79
CA THR A 6 3.25 9.90 -0.97
C THR A 6 2.77 9.89 -2.42
N ILE A 7 1.45 9.85 -2.63
CA ILE A 7 0.85 10.31 -3.88
C ILE A 7 0.71 11.83 -3.79
N HIS A 8 1.50 12.54 -4.57
CA HIS A 8 1.50 14.00 -4.55
C HIS A 8 0.34 14.59 -5.35
N GLY A 9 -0.06 13.93 -6.44
CA GLY A 9 -1.19 14.38 -7.23
C GLY A 9 -1.75 13.31 -8.14
N ILE A 10 -2.98 13.52 -8.57
CA ILE A 10 -3.72 12.67 -9.49
C ILE A 10 -4.29 13.57 -10.58
N LYS A 11 -4.15 13.13 -11.83
CA LYS A 11 -4.80 13.75 -12.99
C LYS A 11 -5.74 12.73 -13.62
N ALA A 12 -7.02 13.03 -13.60
CA ALA A 12 -8.05 12.27 -14.31
C ALA A 12 -8.02 12.63 -15.79
N HIS A 13 -8.01 11.62 -16.66
CA HIS A 13 -8.11 11.78 -18.12
C HIS A 13 -9.47 11.35 -18.64
N ARG A 14 -10.00 10.26 -18.09
CA ARG A 14 -11.34 9.73 -18.35
C ARG A 14 -11.90 9.25 -17.03
N VAL A 15 -13.18 9.53 -16.77
CA VAL A 15 -13.88 9.06 -15.57
C VAL A 15 -15.33 8.76 -15.94
N GLN A 16 -15.86 7.66 -15.43
CA GLN A 16 -17.26 7.28 -15.58
C GLN A 16 -17.67 6.39 -14.41
N ASP A 17 -18.57 6.92 -13.57
CA ASP A 17 -18.99 6.29 -12.29
C ASP A 17 -20.18 5.34 -12.48
N HIS A 18 -21.01 5.58 -13.49
CA HIS A 18 -22.07 4.64 -13.86
C HIS A 18 -22.16 4.41 -15.37
N PRO A 19 -22.18 3.14 -15.84
CA PRO A 19 -22.32 2.84 -17.27
C PRO A 19 -23.68 3.27 -17.84
N PHE A 20 -24.68 3.52 -16.97
CA PHE A 20 -26.03 3.90 -17.35
C PHE A 20 -26.37 5.39 -17.18
N ASP A 21 -25.50 6.16 -16.52
CA ASP A 21 -25.62 7.63 -16.45
C ASP A 21 -24.42 8.28 -17.14
N PRO A 22 -24.49 8.50 -18.47
CA PRO A 22 -23.40 9.10 -19.24
C PRO A 22 -23.15 10.58 -18.90
N LEU A 23 -23.98 11.18 -18.03
CA LEU A 23 -23.82 12.55 -17.55
C LEU A 23 -23.07 12.61 -16.22
N ASN A 24 -22.91 11.48 -15.53
CA ASN A 24 -22.10 11.41 -14.33
C ASN A 24 -20.61 11.28 -14.69
N THR A 25 -19.99 12.44 -14.93
CA THR A 25 -18.56 12.55 -15.26
C THR A 25 -17.71 12.80 -14.01
N SER A 26 -18.07 12.20 -12.89
CA SER A 26 -17.30 12.27 -11.66
C SER A 26 -17.19 10.92 -10.99
N VAL A 27 -15.99 10.60 -10.50
CA VAL A 27 -15.67 9.37 -9.79
C VAL A 27 -15.02 9.69 -8.45
N GLU A 28 -15.28 8.89 -7.43
CA GLU A 28 -14.66 9.05 -6.10
C GLU A 28 -13.51 8.07 -5.91
N LEU A 29 -12.27 8.56 -5.84
CA LEU A 29 -11.09 7.71 -5.73
C LEU A 29 -10.53 7.67 -4.32
N TYR A 30 -10.12 6.48 -3.88
CA TYR A 30 -9.31 6.31 -2.68
C TYR A 30 -8.26 5.20 -2.88
N GLN A 31 -7.31 5.10 -1.96
CA GLN A 31 -6.21 4.15 -2.07
C GLN A 31 -6.08 3.29 -0.82
N THR A 32 -5.74 2.03 -1.01
CA THR A 32 -5.21 1.18 0.06
C THR A 32 -3.79 0.76 -0.28
N TRP A 33 -3.03 0.35 0.72
CA TRP A 33 -1.63 0.01 0.52
C TRP A 33 -1.14 -1.09 1.44
N HIS A 34 -0.12 -1.78 0.94
CA HIS A 34 0.65 -2.79 1.64
C HIS A 34 2.14 -2.47 1.50
N LEU A 35 2.83 -2.40 2.63
CA LEU A 35 4.28 -2.26 2.72
C LEU A 35 4.86 -3.52 3.34
N SER A 36 5.82 -4.15 2.68
CA SER A 36 6.57 -5.29 3.23
C SER A 36 8.06 -5.13 3.05
N ASN A 37 8.81 -5.60 4.04
CA ASN A 37 10.25 -5.82 3.88
C ASN A 37 10.47 -7.22 3.28
N ILE A 38 11.20 -7.27 2.17
CA ILE A 38 11.83 -8.49 1.68
C ILE A 38 13.24 -8.50 2.26
N ASP A 39 13.41 -9.23 3.36
CA ASP A 39 14.75 -9.49 3.91
C ASP A 39 15.62 -10.17 2.84
N PRO A 40 16.95 -9.94 2.83
CA PRO A 40 17.79 -10.14 1.66
C PRO A 40 17.78 -11.58 1.15
N LEU A 41 17.98 -11.71 -0.16
CA LEU A 41 18.35 -12.93 -0.88
C LEU A 41 19.62 -13.63 -0.33
N VAL A 42 20.23 -13.10 0.74
CA VAL A 42 21.37 -13.69 1.46
C VAL A 42 21.08 -13.60 2.97
N PRO A 43 20.73 -14.71 3.63
CA PRO A 43 20.59 -14.76 5.08
C PRO A 43 21.92 -14.34 5.75
N ILE A 44 21.85 -13.48 6.76
CA ILE A 44 22.96 -13.33 7.72
C ILE A 44 22.88 -14.56 8.63
N ALA A 45 23.99 -15.30 8.78
CA ALA A 45 24.02 -16.62 9.42
C ALA A 45 23.43 -16.67 10.86
N ASP A 46 23.28 -15.53 11.52
CA ASP A 46 22.87 -15.44 12.94
C ASP A 46 21.59 -14.61 13.18
N LYS A 47 20.84 -14.23 12.14
CA LYS A 47 19.54 -13.56 12.31
C LYS A 47 18.46 -14.28 11.48
N PRO A 48 17.41 -14.85 12.11
CA PRO A 48 16.26 -15.31 11.34
C PRO A 48 15.69 -14.13 10.57
N ALA A 49 15.36 -14.33 9.29
CA ALA A 49 14.73 -13.31 8.46
C ALA A 49 13.47 -12.81 9.18
N SER A 50 13.49 -11.56 9.62
CA SER A 50 12.34 -10.94 10.27
C SER A 50 11.62 -10.15 9.19
N SER A 51 10.65 -10.78 8.53
CA SER A 51 9.80 -10.09 7.57
C SER A 51 8.79 -9.24 8.34
N PHE A 52 8.74 -7.96 8.02
CA PHE A 52 7.75 -7.04 8.59
C PHE A 52 6.81 -6.57 7.49
N THR A 53 5.55 -6.42 7.83
CA THR A 53 4.53 -5.88 6.95
C THR A 53 3.68 -4.84 7.67
N ARG A 54 3.08 -3.94 6.90
CA ARG A 54 2.16 -2.91 7.37
C ARG A 54 1.11 -2.67 6.29
N LEU A 55 -0.13 -2.50 6.71
CA LEU A 55 -1.23 -2.10 5.85
C LEU A 55 -1.73 -0.71 6.22
N GLY A 56 -2.37 -0.06 5.26
CA GLY A 56 -3.15 1.13 5.53
C GLY A 56 -3.91 1.60 4.31
N PHE A 57 -4.43 2.82 4.42
CA PHE A 57 -5.29 3.44 3.42
C PHE A 57 -5.09 4.96 3.39
N SER A 58 -5.63 5.57 2.34
CA SER A 58 -5.76 7.02 2.16
C SER A 58 -6.66 7.60 3.24
N THR A 59 -6.18 8.62 3.94
CA THR A 59 -6.93 9.27 5.02
C THR A 59 -7.76 10.45 4.53
N ARG A 60 -7.64 10.81 3.26
CA ARG A 60 -8.42 11.86 2.62
C ARG A 60 -9.80 11.36 2.18
N GLY A 61 -10.79 12.26 2.26
CA GLY A 61 -12.22 11.88 2.24
C GLY A 61 -12.68 11.50 3.65
N GLY A 62 -13.98 11.45 3.89
CA GLY A 62 -14.50 10.77 5.07
C GLY A 62 -14.31 9.25 4.97
N PRO A 63 -14.68 8.47 6.00
CA PRO A 63 -14.48 7.03 6.02
C PRO A 63 -15.25 6.26 4.93
N ASP A 64 -16.35 6.83 4.46
CA ASP A 64 -17.32 6.20 3.56
C ASP A 64 -17.20 6.68 2.10
N ASP A 65 -16.33 7.67 1.85
CA ASP A 65 -16.18 8.38 0.57
C ASP A 65 -14.72 8.51 0.13
N GLY A 66 -14.54 8.69 -1.18
CA GLY A 66 -13.25 8.97 -1.81
C GLY A 66 -12.97 10.46 -1.97
N VAL A 67 -11.94 10.78 -2.74
CA VAL A 67 -11.73 12.12 -3.28
C VAL A 67 -12.36 12.17 -4.66
N SER A 68 -13.40 12.98 -4.84
CA SER A 68 -14.10 13.06 -6.13
C SER A 68 -13.25 13.75 -7.20
N PHE A 69 -13.18 13.21 -8.40
CA PHE A 69 -12.50 13.77 -9.57
C PHE A 69 -13.46 13.92 -10.72
N ARG A 70 -13.34 15.00 -11.49
CA ARG A 70 -13.99 15.15 -12.80
C ARG A 70 -13.02 14.84 -13.94
N GLU A 71 -13.57 14.53 -15.11
CA GLU A 71 -12.77 14.34 -16.31
C GLU A 71 -11.84 15.55 -16.55
N LYS A 72 -10.57 15.28 -16.90
CA LYS A 72 -9.50 16.28 -17.13
C LYS A 72 -9.05 17.06 -15.90
N GLU A 73 -9.63 16.79 -14.72
CA GLU A 73 -9.24 17.44 -13.48
C GLU A 73 -7.89 16.95 -12.97
N ALA A 74 -7.07 17.86 -12.45
CA ALA A 74 -5.84 17.54 -11.74
C ALA A 74 -5.91 18.10 -10.33
N ARG A 75 -5.56 17.28 -9.33
CA ARG A 75 -5.53 17.69 -7.92
C ARG A 75 -4.22 17.29 -7.25
N THR A 76 -3.78 18.15 -6.34
CA THR A 76 -2.77 17.82 -5.34
C THR A 76 -3.43 17.05 -4.20
N VAL A 77 -3.02 15.80 -4.00
CA VAL A 77 -3.64 14.86 -3.05
C VAL A 77 -2.85 14.79 -1.75
N VAL A 78 -1.53 14.53 -1.86
CA VAL A 78 -0.58 14.36 -0.73
C VAL A 78 -1.07 13.34 0.31
N ASP A 79 -1.61 12.22 -0.17
CA ASP A 79 -2.19 11.14 0.63
C ASP A 79 -2.23 9.85 -0.23
N PRO A 80 -1.93 8.66 0.32
CA PRO A 80 -1.45 8.40 1.68
C PRO A 80 -0.05 9.00 1.91
N GLN A 81 0.28 9.25 3.18
CA GLN A 81 1.64 9.59 3.61
C GLN A 81 2.19 8.40 4.38
N ILE A 82 3.07 7.64 3.74
CA ILE A 82 3.71 6.50 4.39
C ILE A 82 5.10 6.91 4.85
N ILE A 83 5.33 6.81 6.15
CA ILE A 83 6.62 7.03 6.76
C ILE A 83 7.04 5.74 7.44
N PHE A 84 8.25 5.28 7.13
CA PHE A 84 8.85 4.14 7.80
C PHE A 84 10.35 4.34 8.03
N GLY A 85 10.81 3.95 9.21
CA GLY A 85 12.23 3.92 9.56
C GLY A 85 12.93 2.76 8.88
N LEU A 86 14.15 2.99 8.42
CA LEU A 86 15.00 1.94 7.87
C LEU A 86 15.68 1.17 9.01
N PRO A 87 15.79 -0.17 8.94
CA PRO A 87 16.51 -0.93 9.95
C PRO A 87 18.01 -0.59 9.89
N ASP A 88 18.70 -0.54 11.04
CA ASP A 88 20.11 -0.15 11.11
C ASP A 88 21.05 -1.00 10.25
N ASP A 89 20.64 -2.23 9.95
CA ASP A 89 21.48 -3.13 9.18
C ASP A 89 21.45 -2.86 7.66
N VAL A 90 20.57 -2.00 7.15
CA VAL A 90 20.61 -1.57 5.72
C VAL A 90 21.86 -0.77 5.40
N PHE A 91 22.55 -0.23 6.42
CA PHE A 91 23.78 0.54 6.28
C PHE A 91 25.03 -0.36 6.23
N VAL A 92 24.89 -1.67 6.45
CA VAL A 92 26.01 -2.62 6.40
C VAL A 92 26.56 -2.69 4.98
N SER A 93 27.87 -2.49 4.84
CA SER A 93 28.55 -2.48 3.55
C SER A 93 28.29 -3.77 2.77
N GLY A 94 27.84 -3.63 1.52
CA GLY A 94 27.53 -4.76 0.64
C GLY A 94 26.16 -5.41 0.88
N LYS A 95 25.42 -5.06 1.94
CA LYS A 95 24.05 -5.53 2.16
C LYS A 95 23.10 -4.83 1.18
N LYS A 96 22.23 -5.61 0.54
CA LYS A 96 21.09 -5.10 -0.24
C LYS A 96 19.80 -5.44 0.46
N THR A 97 18.94 -4.46 0.67
CA THR A 97 17.62 -4.63 1.28
C THR A 97 16.55 -4.18 0.31
N ARG A 98 15.39 -4.85 0.29
CA ARG A 98 14.28 -4.51 -0.59
C ARG A 98 13.00 -4.31 0.21
N PHE A 99 12.30 -3.23 -0.07
CA PHE A 99 10.93 -3.04 0.38
C PHE A 99 10.00 -3.09 -0.81
N VAL A 100 8.87 -3.77 -0.68
CA VAL A 100 7.80 -3.76 -1.67
C VAL A 100 6.67 -2.92 -1.15
N ILE A 101 6.17 -2.04 -2.01
CA ILE A 101 4.99 -1.24 -1.73
C ILE A 101 3.97 -1.46 -2.83
N ASP A 102 2.84 -2.04 -2.46
CA ASP A 102 1.69 -2.26 -3.32
C ASP A 102 0.64 -1.19 -3.00
N TYR A 103 0.25 -0.42 -4.03
CA TYR A 103 -0.83 0.55 -3.94
C TYR A 103 -2.01 0.08 -4.77
N HIS A 104 -3.17 -0.03 -4.14
CA HIS A 104 -4.41 -0.38 -4.80
C HIS A 104 -5.25 0.88 -4.95
N HIS A 105 -5.80 1.07 -6.15
CA HIS A 105 -6.72 2.15 -6.48
C HIS A 105 -8.15 1.62 -6.56
N TRP A 106 -9.05 2.35 -5.93
CA TRP A 106 -10.45 1.99 -5.81
C TRP A 106 -11.30 3.18 -6.20
N GLU A 107 -12.39 2.89 -6.88
CA GLU A 107 -13.56 3.74 -6.96
C GLU A 107 -14.48 3.46 -5.74
N SER A 108 -15.11 4.50 -5.22
CA SER A 108 -15.97 4.44 -4.05
C SER A 108 -17.44 4.39 -4.44
N ASP A 109 -18.06 3.22 -4.30
CA ASP A 109 -19.48 2.96 -4.55
C ASP A 109 -20.27 2.76 -3.24
N GLY A 110 -19.78 3.38 -2.15
CA GLY A 110 -20.43 3.34 -0.84
C GLY A 110 -20.03 2.16 0.06
N SER A 111 -18.95 1.44 -0.27
CA SER A 111 -18.36 0.41 0.59
C SER A 111 -16.93 0.70 1.07
N THR A 112 -16.43 1.92 0.81
CA THR A 112 -15.10 2.43 1.16
C THR A 112 -14.67 2.09 2.59
N ALA A 113 -15.56 2.28 3.56
CA ALA A 113 -15.29 1.99 4.96
C ALA A 113 -14.93 0.53 5.23
N LYS A 114 -15.57 -0.41 4.53
CA LYS A 114 -15.31 -1.86 4.66
C LYS A 114 -13.97 -2.23 4.05
N VAL A 115 -13.66 -1.67 2.88
CA VAL A 115 -12.35 -1.88 2.22
C VAL A 115 -11.23 -1.30 3.08
N ARG A 116 -11.38 -0.09 3.62
CA ARG A 116 -10.41 0.51 4.55
C ARG A 116 -10.25 -0.32 5.84
N ALA A 117 -11.34 -0.88 6.37
CA ALA A 117 -11.26 -1.79 7.50
C ALA A 117 -10.45 -3.06 7.16
N ALA A 118 -10.64 -3.61 5.96
CA ALA A 118 -9.87 -4.77 5.50
C ALA A 118 -8.37 -4.47 5.41
N PHE A 119 -8.00 -3.28 4.94
CA PHE A 119 -6.61 -2.79 4.88
C PHE A 119 -6.13 -2.12 6.17
N SER A 120 -6.32 -2.79 7.31
CA SER A 120 -5.81 -2.34 8.60
C SER A 120 -4.85 -3.34 9.23
N ASN A 121 -3.90 -2.84 10.04
CA ASN A 121 -3.01 -3.69 10.81
C ASN A 121 -3.75 -4.63 11.78
N GLY A 122 -4.92 -4.20 12.30
CA GLY A 122 -5.77 -5.04 13.15
C GLY A 122 -6.32 -6.25 12.40
N THR A 123 -6.85 -6.03 11.19
CA THR A 123 -7.31 -7.09 10.30
C THR A 123 -6.20 -8.04 9.91
N LEU A 124 -5.03 -7.49 9.56
CA LEU A 124 -3.86 -8.30 9.24
C LEU A 124 -3.41 -9.18 10.40
N ALA A 125 -3.34 -8.64 11.62
CA ALA A 125 -2.97 -9.41 12.81
C ALA A 125 -3.97 -10.54 13.09
N PHE A 126 -5.27 -10.28 12.92
CA PHE A 126 -6.30 -11.29 13.02
C PHE A 126 -6.13 -12.38 11.95
N LEU A 127 -5.92 -11.98 10.69
CA LEU A 127 -5.75 -12.93 9.59
C LEU A 127 -4.51 -13.80 9.79
N LEU A 128 -3.38 -13.23 10.21
CA LEU A 128 -2.16 -14.01 10.50
C LEU A 128 -2.39 -15.06 11.60
N LYS A 129 -3.15 -14.71 12.64
CA LYS A 129 -3.55 -15.66 13.69
C LYS A 129 -4.38 -16.79 13.11
N VAL A 130 -5.42 -16.45 12.34
CA VAL A 130 -6.31 -17.43 11.72
C VAL A 130 -5.55 -18.32 10.73
N TRP A 131 -4.70 -17.75 9.89
CA TRP A 131 -3.86 -18.47 8.92
C TRP A 131 -3.01 -19.54 9.60
N LYS A 132 -2.42 -19.20 10.75
CA LYS A 132 -1.65 -20.14 11.58
C LYS A 132 -2.54 -21.24 12.17
N GLU A 133 -3.68 -20.89 12.75
CA GLU A 133 -4.63 -21.85 13.34
C GLU A 133 -5.22 -22.81 12.29
N SER A 134 -5.46 -22.32 11.08
CA SER A 134 -5.96 -23.07 9.93
C SER A 134 -4.84 -23.82 9.18
N HIS A 135 -3.60 -23.81 9.68
CA HIS A 135 -2.45 -24.46 9.06
C HIS A 135 -2.24 -24.08 7.58
N GLY A 136 -2.52 -22.82 7.23
CA GLY A 136 -2.40 -22.30 5.87
C GLY A 136 -3.56 -22.64 4.92
N ASP A 137 -4.67 -23.19 5.42
CA ASP A 137 -5.88 -23.36 4.61
C ASP A 137 -6.51 -21.99 4.28
N GLN A 138 -6.47 -21.64 3.00
CA GLN A 138 -6.96 -20.37 2.49
C GLN A 138 -8.49 -20.23 2.60
N ALA A 139 -9.26 -21.29 2.32
CA ALA A 139 -10.71 -21.23 2.36
C ALA A 139 -11.22 -21.09 3.79
N ALA A 140 -10.65 -21.87 4.72
CA ALA A 140 -10.97 -21.76 6.15
C ALA A 140 -10.57 -20.39 6.72
N SER A 141 -9.41 -19.86 6.31
CA SER A 141 -8.95 -18.55 6.74
C SER A 141 -9.84 -17.42 6.21
N ARG A 142 -10.24 -17.51 4.94
CA ARG A 142 -11.19 -16.58 4.31
C ARG A 142 -12.50 -16.52 5.06
N ALA A 143 -13.14 -17.67 5.27
CA ALA A 143 -14.46 -17.73 5.91
C ALA A 143 -14.43 -17.13 7.33
N ARG A 144 -13.37 -17.41 8.10
CA ARG A 144 -13.20 -16.84 9.44
C ARG A 144 -12.94 -15.34 9.42
N LEU A 145 -12.17 -14.85 8.45
CA LEU A 145 -11.95 -13.41 8.26
C LEU A 145 -13.24 -12.66 7.90
N GLU A 146 -13.97 -13.16 6.91
CA GLU A 146 -15.24 -12.56 6.45
C GLU A 146 -16.28 -12.52 7.58
N GLY A 147 -16.42 -13.63 8.32
CA GLY A 147 -17.29 -13.68 9.49
C GLY A 147 -16.90 -12.67 10.57
N TRP A 148 -15.60 -12.58 10.89
CA TRP A 148 -15.12 -11.62 11.87
C TRP A 148 -15.31 -10.17 11.43
N LEU A 149 -14.98 -9.81 10.18
CA LEU A 149 -15.16 -8.46 9.66
C LEU A 149 -16.63 -8.04 9.66
N LYS A 150 -17.55 -8.94 9.31
CA LYS A 150 -19.00 -8.67 9.37
C LYS A 150 -19.45 -8.15 10.74
N ASP A 151 -18.89 -8.72 11.81
CA ASP A 151 -19.28 -8.40 13.18
C ASP A 151 -18.44 -7.26 13.79
N ASN A 152 -17.26 -6.96 13.24
CA ASN A 152 -16.26 -6.08 13.89
C ASN A 152 -15.81 -4.88 13.04
N TRP A 153 -16.24 -4.74 11.78
CA TRP A 153 -15.67 -3.75 10.85
C TRP A 153 -15.69 -2.30 11.39
N GLN A 154 -16.75 -1.88 12.07
CA GLN A 154 -16.84 -0.51 12.63
C GLN A 154 -15.77 -0.26 13.69
N GLN A 155 -15.56 -1.22 14.60
CA GLN A 155 -14.55 -1.11 15.64
C GLN A 155 -13.14 -1.12 15.04
N VAL A 156 -12.92 -2.00 14.06
CA VAL A 156 -11.66 -2.10 13.33
C VAL A 156 -11.33 -0.81 12.61
N LEU A 157 -12.29 -0.26 11.87
CA LEU A 157 -12.14 1.00 11.14
C LEU A 157 -11.85 2.17 12.09
N LYS A 158 -12.59 2.28 13.20
CA LYS A 158 -12.36 3.32 14.21
C LYS A 158 -10.94 3.23 14.78
N GLY A 159 -10.49 2.03 15.10
CA GLY A 159 -9.11 1.79 15.56
C GLY A 159 -8.07 2.13 14.48
N ALA A 160 -8.36 1.80 13.23
CA ALA A 160 -7.48 2.07 12.10
C ALA A 160 -7.35 3.57 11.79
N ILE A 161 -8.46 4.32 11.83
CA ILE A 161 -8.45 5.79 11.66
C ILE A 161 -7.65 6.45 12.77
N ALA A 162 -7.84 6.03 14.03
CA ALA A 162 -7.06 6.54 15.15
C ALA A 162 -5.56 6.27 14.97
N ALA A 163 -5.19 5.11 14.44
CA ALA A 163 -3.80 4.76 14.15
C ALA A 163 -3.23 5.45 12.89
N ALA A 164 -4.06 5.77 11.90
CA ALA A 164 -3.64 6.45 10.68
C ALA A 164 -3.23 7.91 10.92
N GLY A 165 -3.81 8.56 11.94
CA GLY A 165 -3.35 9.86 12.43
C GLY A 165 -1.98 9.83 13.14
N MET A 166 -1.40 8.65 13.36
CA MET A 166 -0.07 8.49 13.95
C MET A 166 0.97 8.35 12.84
N ALA A 167 2.00 9.21 12.87
CA ALA A 167 3.08 9.24 11.87
C ALA A 167 3.82 7.89 11.67
N SER A 168 3.75 6.99 12.66
CA SER A 168 4.35 5.65 12.60
C SER A 168 3.42 4.59 13.21
N SER A 169 2.49 4.04 12.43
CA SER A 169 1.75 2.85 12.86
C SER A 169 2.69 1.63 12.93
N PRO A 170 2.55 0.76 13.95
CA PRO A 170 3.50 -0.32 14.23
C PRO A 170 3.57 -1.36 13.12
N TRP A 171 4.75 -1.97 12.97
CA TRP A 171 4.98 -3.11 12.08
C TRP A 171 4.34 -4.39 12.65
N VAL A 172 3.87 -5.26 11.74
CA VAL A 172 3.42 -6.61 12.07
C VAL A 172 4.51 -7.61 11.64
N ALA A 173 5.00 -8.42 12.59
CA ALA A 173 6.01 -9.44 12.31
C ALA A 173 5.38 -10.65 11.58
N VAL A 174 6.04 -11.12 10.52
CA VAL A 174 5.58 -12.27 9.72
C VAL A 174 6.65 -13.34 9.69
N GLY A 175 6.25 -14.56 10.09
CA GLY A 175 7.18 -15.64 10.36
C GLY A 175 7.78 -16.34 9.15
N THR A 176 7.18 -16.28 7.94
CA THR A 176 7.82 -16.74 6.65
C THR A 176 6.94 -16.75 5.37
N SER A 177 5.65 -16.41 5.39
CA SER A 177 4.87 -16.27 4.14
C SER A 177 3.73 -15.27 4.29
N ILE A 178 3.94 -14.03 3.84
CA ILE A 178 2.95 -12.94 3.91
C ILE A 178 2.11 -12.82 2.63
N LEU A 179 2.63 -13.28 1.49
CA LEU A 179 1.98 -13.05 0.19
C LEU A 179 0.58 -13.68 0.10
N PRO A 180 0.36 -14.96 0.46
CA PRO A 180 -0.98 -15.55 0.41
C PRO A 180 -1.97 -14.87 1.36
N VAL A 181 -1.47 -14.34 2.47
CA VAL A 181 -2.26 -13.59 3.47
C VAL A 181 -2.69 -12.24 2.91
N VAL A 182 -1.81 -11.53 2.20
CA VAL A 182 -2.12 -10.25 1.57
C VAL A 182 -3.05 -10.43 0.37
N GLU A 183 -2.81 -11.44 -0.47
CA GLU A 183 -3.71 -11.78 -1.59
C GLU A 183 -5.13 -12.06 -1.09
N LEU A 184 -5.27 -12.83 0.00
CA LEU A 184 -6.56 -13.09 0.59
C LEU A 184 -7.26 -11.82 1.12
N LEU A 185 -6.51 -10.84 1.63
CA LEU A 185 -7.10 -9.55 2.04
C LEU A 185 -7.62 -8.75 0.85
N VAL A 186 -6.84 -8.71 -0.25
CA VAL A 186 -7.26 -8.05 -1.49
C VAL A 186 -8.51 -8.72 -2.04
N ASP A 187 -8.57 -10.06 -2.04
CA ASP A 187 -9.74 -10.80 -2.50
C ASP A 187 -10.99 -10.52 -1.66
N VAL A 188 -10.85 -10.48 -0.33
CA VAL A 188 -11.98 -10.12 0.56
C VAL A 188 -12.43 -8.68 0.32
N ALA A 189 -11.49 -7.75 0.09
CA ALA A 189 -11.81 -6.36 -0.22
C ALA A 189 -12.55 -6.22 -1.56
N ARG A 190 -12.09 -6.93 -2.60
CA ARG A 190 -12.69 -6.92 -3.95
C ARG A 190 -14.11 -7.50 -4.03
N ASN A 191 -14.51 -8.31 -3.05
CA ASN A 191 -15.88 -8.86 -3.00
C ASN A 191 -16.90 -7.88 -2.35
N ASN A 192 -16.60 -6.57 -2.31
CA ASN A 192 -17.53 -5.52 -1.87
C ASN A 192 -18.15 -4.80 -3.08
N SER A 193 -18.83 -3.67 -2.83
CA SER A 193 -19.52 -2.89 -3.85
C SER A 193 -18.62 -1.91 -4.60
N ASP A 194 -17.46 -1.58 -4.04
CA ASP A 194 -16.48 -0.65 -4.63
C ASP A 194 -15.71 -1.28 -5.79
N ASP A 195 -15.58 -0.54 -6.88
CA ASP A 195 -14.87 -1.00 -8.05
C ASP A 195 -13.33 -0.90 -7.92
N TYR A 196 -12.68 -2.01 -8.23
CA TYR A 196 -11.22 -2.10 -8.23
C TYR A 196 -10.65 -1.62 -9.57
N ILE A 197 -9.80 -0.58 -9.53
CA ILE A 197 -9.23 0.02 -10.74
C ILE A 197 -7.94 -0.70 -11.10
N ASP A 198 -6.88 -0.52 -10.31
CA ASP A 198 -5.55 -1.08 -10.62
C ASP A 198 -4.67 -1.17 -9.37
N MET A 199 -3.54 -1.89 -9.46
CA MET A 199 -2.47 -1.87 -8.47
C MET A 199 -1.12 -1.50 -9.07
N HIS A 200 -0.44 -0.55 -8.43
CA HIS A 200 0.94 -0.21 -8.72
C HIS A 200 1.89 -0.80 -7.67
N ARG A 201 2.78 -1.70 -8.10
CA ARG A 201 3.85 -2.25 -7.27
C ARG A 201 5.16 -1.48 -7.47
N PHE A 202 5.72 -0.98 -6.38
CA PHE A 202 7.05 -0.36 -6.35
C PHE A 202 8.02 -1.21 -5.53
N VAL A 203 9.27 -1.30 -5.99
CA VAL A 203 10.35 -1.93 -5.21
C VAL A 203 11.37 -0.85 -4.84
N VAL A 204 11.50 -0.59 -3.55
CA VAL A 204 12.55 0.25 -3.00
C VAL A 204 13.77 -0.63 -2.73
N GLU A 205 14.84 -0.43 -3.48
CA GLU A 205 16.11 -1.09 -3.24
C GLU A 205 17.04 -0.18 -2.47
N LEU A 206 17.68 -0.73 -1.44
CA LEU A 206 18.70 -0.06 -0.65
C LEU A 206 20.00 -0.87 -0.74
N SER A 207 21.13 -0.17 -0.79
CA SER A 207 22.47 -0.77 -0.75
C SER A 207 23.33 -0.04 0.26
N GLY A 208 23.76 -0.73 1.31
CA GLY A 208 24.65 -0.18 2.33
C GLY A 208 26.09 -0.06 1.83
N GLU A 209 26.78 1.00 2.27
CA GLU A 209 28.16 1.28 1.85
C GLU A 209 29.15 1.41 3.03
N GLY A 210 28.73 1.74 4.28
CA GLY A 210 29.55 1.60 5.51
C GLY A 210 30.00 2.84 6.32
N ALA A 211 29.73 4.07 5.89
CA ALA A 211 30.12 5.36 6.49
C ALA A 211 29.06 6.49 6.28
N PRO A 212 29.28 7.76 6.67
CA PRO A 212 28.29 8.83 6.48
C PRO A 212 27.98 9.11 4.99
N GLY A 213 26.70 9.15 4.61
CA GLY A 213 26.26 9.20 3.20
C GLY A 213 26.32 7.86 2.46
N GLN A 214 26.77 6.80 3.12
CA GLN A 214 27.02 5.49 2.54
C GLN A 214 25.80 4.58 2.67
N MET A 215 24.74 5.00 2.01
CA MET A 215 23.80 4.08 1.40
C MET A 215 23.32 4.68 0.09
N LYS A 216 22.99 3.81 -0.85
CA LYS A 216 22.32 4.20 -2.08
C LYS A 216 20.95 3.57 -2.13
N TRP A 217 20.00 4.28 -2.72
CA TRP A 217 18.66 3.78 -2.93
C TRP A 217 18.12 4.11 -4.31
N ARG A 218 17.14 3.33 -4.73
CA ARG A 218 16.34 3.61 -5.93
C ARG A 218 14.98 2.97 -5.79
N VAL A 219 14.04 3.46 -6.58
CA VAL A 219 12.69 2.94 -6.66
C VAL A 219 12.46 2.40 -8.06
N ILE A 220 12.21 1.11 -8.14
CA ILE A 220 11.82 0.44 -9.37
C ILE A 220 10.30 0.63 -9.53
N PRO A 221 9.83 1.32 -10.58
CA PRO A 221 8.40 1.49 -10.87
C PRO A 221 7.75 0.18 -11.35
N PRO A 222 6.40 0.15 -11.45
CA PRO A 222 5.65 -0.98 -12.00
C PRO A 222 6.09 -1.42 -13.40
N SER A 223 6.66 -0.52 -14.21
CA SER A 223 7.19 -0.83 -15.54
C SER A 223 8.45 -1.69 -15.52
N GLY A 224 9.07 -1.90 -14.35
CA GLY A 224 10.34 -2.62 -14.21
C GLY A 224 11.57 -1.80 -14.64
N ALA A 225 11.39 -0.53 -15.02
CA ALA A 225 12.51 0.36 -15.31
C ALA A 225 13.47 0.40 -14.11
N THR A 226 14.76 0.58 -14.37
CA THR A 226 15.79 0.53 -13.32
C THR A 226 16.48 1.88 -13.24
N PRO A 227 15.96 2.83 -12.44
CA PRO A 227 16.57 4.15 -12.31
C PRO A 227 17.96 4.10 -11.69
N ASP A 228 18.69 5.21 -11.87
CA ASP A 228 19.96 5.41 -11.20
C ASP A 228 19.83 5.46 -9.68
N TRP A 229 20.91 5.07 -9.03
CA TRP A 229 21.04 5.11 -7.58
C TRP A 229 21.16 6.54 -7.07
N VAL A 230 20.41 6.84 -6.02
CA VAL A 230 20.49 8.10 -5.25
C VAL A 230 21.29 7.84 -3.97
N ALA A 231 22.31 8.65 -3.70
CA ALA A 231 23.12 8.52 -2.49
C ALA A 231 22.51 9.30 -1.33
N GLY A 232 22.40 8.67 -0.15
CA GLY A 232 21.90 9.30 1.07
C GLY A 232 20.49 9.89 0.93
N GLN A 233 20.31 11.12 1.40
CA GLN A 233 19.04 11.84 1.26
C GLN A 233 18.74 12.18 -0.20
N GLY A 234 17.46 12.22 -0.57
CA GLY A 234 17.08 12.60 -1.92
C GLY A 234 15.62 12.41 -2.23
N LYS A 235 15.28 12.52 -3.51
CA LYS A 235 13.91 12.44 -4.01
C LYS A 235 13.86 11.74 -5.35
N GLN A 236 12.90 10.84 -5.53
CA GLN A 236 12.51 10.28 -6.81
C GLN A 236 11.02 10.53 -7.04
N GLU A 237 10.68 10.93 -8.26
CA GLU A 237 9.29 11.13 -8.68
C GLU A 237 8.97 10.19 -9.83
N LEU A 238 7.78 9.61 -9.79
CA LEU A 238 7.31 8.67 -10.79
C LEU A 238 5.87 9.05 -11.14
N VAL A 239 5.54 9.08 -12.43
CA VAL A 239 4.17 9.21 -12.90
C VAL A 239 3.80 7.87 -13.53
N VAL A 240 2.74 7.25 -13.01
CA VAL A 240 2.26 5.95 -13.49
C VAL A 240 0.78 6.06 -13.79
N ARG A 241 0.35 5.42 -14.87
CA ARG A 241 -1.04 5.38 -15.29
C ARG A 241 -1.77 4.24 -14.60
N ALA A 242 -2.90 4.55 -13.97
CA ALA A 242 -3.89 3.59 -13.48
C ALA A 242 -5.09 3.60 -14.43
N GLU A 243 -5.58 2.41 -14.78
CA GLU A 243 -6.68 2.20 -15.70
C GLU A 243 -7.51 1.00 -15.23
N ASP A 244 -8.84 1.12 -15.25
CA ASP A 244 -9.72 -0.01 -14.98
C ASP A 244 -9.76 -1.00 -16.16
N GLY A 245 -10.28 -2.21 -15.95
CA GLY A 245 -10.32 -3.23 -17.01
C GLY A 245 -11.17 -2.85 -18.23
N GLY A 246 -12.06 -1.87 -18.10
CA GLY A 246 -12.91 -1.34 -19.18
C GLY A 246 -12.28 -0.18 -19.97
N GLY A 247 -11.28 0.49 -19.39
CA GLY A 247 -10.72 1.74 -19.91
C GLY A 247 -11.66 2.95 -19.73
N ASP A 248 -12.65 2.85 -18.85
CA ASP A 248 -13.65 3.87 -18.57
C ASP A 248 -13.09 4.89 -17.56
N ASN A 249 -12.27 4.42 -16.62
CA ASN A 249 -11.56 5.26 -15.67
C ASN A 249 -10.05 5.22 -15.95
N LEU A 250 -9.46 6.40 -16.17
CA LEU A 250 -8.06 6.58 -16.54
C LEU A 250 -7.41 7.74 -15.79
N PHE A 251 -6.34 7.45 -15.06
CA PHE A 251 -5.64 8.44 -14.23
C PHE A 251 -4.13 8.38 -14.41
N ASP A 252 -3.48 9.54 -14.43
CA ASP A 252 -2.04 9.62 -14.15
C ASP A 252 -1.85 9.94 -12.66
N VAL A 253 -1.14 9.06 -11.96
CA VAL A 253 -0.85 9.18 -10.53
C VAL A 253 0.61 9.55 -10.35
N ARG A 254 0.86 10.68 -9.68
CA ARG A 254 2.21 11.19 -9.38
C ARG A 254 2.65 10.75 -7.99
N TYR A 255 3.60 9.84 -7.96
CA TYR A 255 4.26 9.32 -6.77
C TYR A 255 5.53 10.09 -6.44
N VAL A 256 5.77 10.30 -5.15
CA VAL A 256 6.98 10.96 -4.64
C VAL A 256 7.57 10.14 -3.50
N PHE A 257 8.82 9.73 -3.67
CA PHE A 257 9.63 9.02 -2.69
C PHE A 257 10.73 9.94 -2.21
N ARG A 258 10.93 10.03 -0.90
CA ARG A 258 11.95 10.88 -0.27
C ARG A 258 12.68 10.13 0.81
N MET A 259 14.00 10.15 0.76
CA MET A 259 14.85 9.73 1.85
C MET A 259 15.24 10.95 2.66
N ILE A 260 14.93 10.94 3.96
CA ILE A 260 15.22 12.02 4.91
C ILE A 260 15.85 11.42 6.17
N ASP A 261 16.63 12.20 6.92
CA ASP A 261 17.23 11.69 8.17
C ASP A 261 16.22 11.54 9.32
#